data_AF-A0A497BLC1-F1
#
_entry.id   AF-A0A497BLC1-F1
#
_cell.length_a   1.000
_cell.length_b   1.000
_cell.length_c   1.000
_cell.angle_alpha   90.00
_cell.angle_beta   90.00
_cell.angle_gamma   90.00
#
_symmetry.space_group_name_H-M   'P 1'
#
loop_
_entity.id
_entity.type
_entity.pdbx_description
1 polymer ?
#
loop_
_entity_poly.entity_id
_entity_poly.type
_entity_poly.pdbx_seq_one_letter_code
_entity_poly.pdbx_strand_id
1 'polypeptide(L)'
;MAKGVTVALDATNLEERHREQLYHIADRVGARLVIVRTEAPPEVVRQRLDRRSLEVERADSSEADWDVYRKMEPTVEKIRRHHLVVDTTRDIGPALDRVVREIEQ
;
A
#
# COMPACT_ATOMS: atom_id res chain seq x y z
N MET A 1 -19.06 -7.23 -5.92
CA MET A 1 -18.23 -7.45 -7.13
C MET A 1 -18.83 -8.63 -7.88
N ALA A 2 -19.45 -8.41 -9.05
CA ALA A 2 -20.36 -9.38 -9.68
C ALA A 2 -19.73 -10.27 -10.77
N LYS A 3 -18.39 -10.37 -10.86
CA LYS A 3 -17.70 -11.15 -11.92
C LYS A 3 -16.43 -11.92 -11.50
N GLY A 4 -16.16 -12.13 -10.21
CA GLY A 4 -14.99 -12.92 -9.79
C GLY A 4 -13.65 -12.32 -10.27
N VAL A 5 -13.52 -11.00 -10.20
CA VAL A 5 -12.29 -10.27 -10.59
C VAL A 5 -11.47 -10.00 -9.34
N THR A 6 -10.18 -10.32 -9.38
CA THR A 6 -9.22 -9.91 -8.34
C THR A 6 -8.94 -8.42 -8.47
N VAL A 7 -9.03 -7.68 -7.37
CA VAL A 7 -8.81 -6.23 -7.34
C VAL A 7 -7.62 -5.93 -6.44
N ALA A 8 -6.66 -5.19 -6.97
CA ALA A 8 -5.61 -4.55 -6.17
C ALA A 8 -6.04 -3.11 -5.86
N LEU A 9 -6.01 -2.74 -4.58
CA LEU A 9 -6.26 -1.37 -4.13
C LEU A 9 -4.99 -0.85 -3.46
N ASP A 10 -4.42 0.19 -4.05
CA ASP A 10 -3.25 0.89 -3.52
C ASP A 10 -3.69 2.24 -2.96
N ALA A 11 -3.36 2.47 -1.69
CA ALA A 11 -3.70 3.70 -0.98
C ALA A 11 -2.81 3.83 0.26
N THR A 12 -2.51 5.07 0.66
CA THR A 12 -1.67 5.35 1.83
C THR A 12 -2.29 4.83 3.15
N ASN A 13 -3.62 4.69 3.22
CA ASN A 13 -4.38 3.97 4.26
C ASN A 13 -3.81 4.06 5.69
N LEU A 14 -3.50 5.30 6.13
CA LEU A 14 -2.76 5.58 7.37
C LEU A 14 -3.53 5.16 8.63
N GLU A 15 -4.84 5.37 8.64
CA GLU A 15 -5.71 5.21 9.81
C GLU A 15 -6.55 3.93 9.73
N GLU A 16 -6.75 3.25 10.87
CA GLU A 16 -7.50 1.99 10.96
C GLU A 16 -8.95 2.17 10.54
N ARG A 17 -9.60 3.30 10.87
CA ARG A 17 -10.98 3.57 10.47
C ARG A 17 -11.20 3.56 8.96
N HIS A 18 -10.18 3.93 8.17
CA HIS A 18 -10.24 3.87 6.70
C HIS A 18 -10.06 2.43 6.21
N ARG A 19 -9.19 1.65 6.86
CA ARG A 19 -8.97 0.23 6.55
C ARG A 19 -10.17 -0.64 6.92
N GLU A 20 -10.85 -0.34 8.02
CA GLU A 20 -12.05 -1.05 8.48
C GLU A 20 -13.16 -1.09 7.42
N GLN A 21 -13.30 -0.03 6.63
CA GLN A 21 -14.27 0.00 5.53
C GLN A 21 -13.97 -1.06 4.47
N LEU A 22 -12.69 -1.22 4.10
CA LEU A 22 -12.26 -2.25 3.14
C LEU A 22 -12.44 -3.66 3.73
N TYR A 23 -12.17 -3.82 5.01
CA TYR A 23 -12.39 -5.06 5.74
C TYR A 23 -13.86 -5.48 5.69
N HIS A 24 -14.76 -4.56 6.04
CA HIS A 24 -16.20 -4.78 6.00
C HIS A 24 -16.72 -5.09 4.60
N ILE A 25 -16.18 -4.44 3.56
CA ILE A 25 -16.54 -4.75 2.18
C ILE A 25 -16.16 -6.19 1.84
N ALA A 26 -14.91 -6.59 2.12
CA ALA A 26 -14.43 -7.94 1.86
C ALA A 26 -15.25 -9.00 2.62
N ASP A 27 -15.46 -8.79 3.92
CA ASP A 27 -16.25 -9.68 4.78
C ASP A 27 -17.70 -9.81 4.26
N ARG A 28 -18.34 -8.69 3.85
CA ARG A 28 -19.73 -8.66 3.34
C ARG A 28 -19.90 -9.39 2.02
N VAL A 29 -18.92 -9.31 1.12
CA VAL A 29 -19.01 -10.00 -0.18
C VAL A 29 -18.39 -11.39 -0.16
N GLY A 30 -17.86 -11.84 0.99
CA GLY A 30 -17.15 -13.12 1.12
C GLY A 30 -15.86 -13.17 0.30
N ALA A 31 -15.24 -12.03 0.02
CA ALA A 31 -13.99 -11.97 -0.74
C ALA A 31 -12.79 -12.25 0.18
N ARG A 32 -11.82 -12.98 -0.34
CA ARG A 32 -10.51 -13.13 0.29
C ARG A 32 -9.81 -11.77 0.29
N LEU A 33 -9.30 -11.36 1.45
CA LEU A 33 -8.55 -10.12 1.63
C LEU A 33 -7.10 -10.43 1.99
N VAL A 34 -6.18 -10.00 1.12
CA VAL A 34 -4.73 -10.04 1.38
C VAL A 34 -4.27 -8.61 1.63
N ILE A 35 -3.72 -8.33 2.80
CA ILE A 35 -3.22 -7.00 3.18
C ILE A 35 -1.70 -6.98 3.00
N VAL A 36 -1.21 -5.99 2.25
CA VAL A 36 0.22 -5.76 2.02
C VAL A 36 0.58 -4.37 2.53
N ARG A 37 1.54 -4.29 3.44
CA ARG A 37 2.15 -3.05 3.92
C ARG A 37 3.51 -2.89 3.27
N THR A 38 3.70 -1.83 2.51
CA THR A 38 4.99 -1.47 1.94
C THR A 38 5.74 -0.55 2.90
N GLU A 39 7.03 -0.80 3.06
CA GLU A 39 7.91 0.00 3.90
C GLU A 39 9.19 0.37 3.15
N ALA A 40 9.76 1.51 3.53
CA ALA A 40 11.10 1.94 3.18
C ALA A 40 11.60 2.90 4.27
N PRO A 41 12.93 2.98 4.51
CA PRO A 41 13.50 4.01 5.37
C PRO A 41 13.16 5.42 4.88
N PRO A 42 12.93 6.40 5.79
CA PRO A 42 12.54 7.76 5.41
C PRO A 42 13.49 8.44 4.41
N GLU A 43 14.79 8.16 4.51
CA GLU A 43 15.81 8.68 3.59
C GLU A 43 15.61 8.17 2.16
N VAL A 44 15.20 6.92 2.00
CA VAL A 44 14.89 6.33 0.68
C VAL A 44 13.59 6.93 0.14
N VAL A 45 12.59 7.13 1.00
CA VAL A 45 11.33 7.79 0.61
C VAL A 45 11.59 9.21 0.12
N ARG A 46 12.39 9.99 0.86
CA ARG A 46 12.78 11.34 0.47
C ARG A 46 13.46 11.37 -0.90
N GLN A 47 14.46 10.52 -1.11
CA GLN A 47 15.16 10.42 -2.40
C GLN A 47 14.20 10.08 -3.56
N ARG A 48 13.21 9.22 -3.32
CA ARG A 48 12.18 8.86 -4.32
C ARG A 48 11.24 10.02 -4.63
N LEU A 49 10.80 10.78 -3.62
CA LEU A 49 9.98 11.97 -3.79
C LEU A 49 10.74 13.07 -4.53
N ASP A 50 11.98 13.35 -4.12
CA ASP A 50 12.84 14.35 -4.76
C ASP A 50 13.08 14.01 -6.25
N ARG A 51 13.32 12.73 -6.57
CA ARG A 51 13.47 12.27 -7.96
C ARG A 51 12.18 12.42 -8.75
N ARG A 52 11.03 12.09 -8.16
CA ARG A 52 9.71 12.24 -8.80
C ARG A 52 9.42 13.70 -9.15
N SER A 53 9.78 14.65 -8.30
CA SER A 53 9.61 16.08 -8.58
C SER A 53 10.47 16.59 -9.75
N LEU A 54 11.53 15.88 -10.12
CA LEU A 54 12.42 16.21 -11.23
C LEU A 54 12.00 15.53 -12.55
N GLU A 55 11.25 14.43 -12.49
CA GLU A 55 10.77 13.69 -13.65
C GLU A 55 9.51 14.39 -14.22
N VAL A 56 9.60 14.94 -15.44
CA VAL A 56 8.52 15.70 -16.12
C VAL A 56 7.37 14.79 -16.61
N GLU A 57 7.55 13.47 -16.55
CA GLU A 57 6.55 12.49 -16.98
C GLU A 57 5.42 12.35 -15.95
N ARG A 58 4.38 13.17 -16.12
CA ARG A 58 3.14 13.21 -15.34
C ARG A 58 2.23 11.98 -15.52
N ALA A 59 2.78 10.77 -15.48
CA ALA A 59 1.96 9.57 -15.25
C ALA A 59 1.53 9.48 -13.77
N ASP A 60 2.28 10.12 -12.88
CA ASP A 60 1.95 10.24 -11.46
C ASP A 60 1.13 11.53 -11.21
N SER A 61 -0.12 11.36 -10.79
CA SER A 61 -1.02 12.46 -10.39
C SER A 61 -0.83 12.89 -8.94
N SER A 62 0.05 12.22 -8.19
CA SER A 62 0.31 12.53 -6.79
C SER A 62 1.18 13.78 -6.66
N GLU A 63 0.61 14.82 -6.07
CA GLU A 63 1.31 16.06 -5.69
C GLU A 63 2.05 15.94 -4.34
N ALA A 64 2.18 14.72 -3.79
CA ALA A 64 2.82 14.51 -2.50
C ALA A 64 4.32 14.79 -2.58
N ASP A 65 4.78 15.75 -1.79
CA ASP A 65 6.20 16.07 -1.60
C ASP A 65 6.69 15.60 -0.21
N TRP A 66 7.94 15.94 0.12
CA TRP A 66 8.51 15.62 1.42
C TRP A 66 7.73 16.26 2.59
N ASP A 67 7.14 17.43 2.40
CA ASP A 67 6.37 18.09 3.46
C ASP A 67 5.04 17.38 3.70
N VAL A 68 4.40 16.88 2.65
CA VAL A 68 3.23 16.00 2.75
C VAL A 68 3.58 14.70 3.47
N TYR A 69 4.69 14.05 3.10
CA TYR A 69 5.14 12.84 3.79
C TYR A 69 5.33 13.07 5.30
N ARG A 70 6.05 14.13 5.68
CA ARG A 70 6.29 14.46 7.10
C ARG A 70 5.02 14.72 7.90
N LYS A 71 3.97 15.24 7.25
CA LYS A 71 2.65 15.43 7.89
C LYS A 71 1.89 14.11 8.07
N MET A 72 2.09 13.16 7.16
CA MET A 72 1.41 11.86 7.15
C MET A 72 2.08 10.81 8.04
N GLU A 73 3.41 10.78 8.11
CA GLU A 73 4.18 9.81 8.90
C GLU A 73 3.66 9.64 10.35
N PRO A 74 3.40 10.70 11.13
CA PRO A 74 2.95 10.54 12.51
C PRO A 74 1.51 10.01 12.64
N THR A 75 0.71 9.99 11.57
CA THR A 75 -0.69 9.52 11.61
C THR A 75 -0.84 8.04 11.27
N VAL A 76 0.28 7.34 11.01
CA VAL A 76 0.27 5.90 10.70
C VAL A 76 -0.15 5.10 11.94
N GLU A 77 -1.32 4.49 11.87
CA GLU A 77 -1.82 3.57 12.88
C GLU A 77 -1.44 2.12 12.54
N LYS A 78 -1.09 1.34 13.57
CA LYS A 78 -0.73 -0.09 13.42
C LYS A 78 -1.87 -0.90 12.79
N ILE A 79 -1.56 -1.67 11.75
CA ILE A 79 -2.48 -2.63 11.16
C ILE A 79 -2.72 -3.79 12.14
N ARG A 80 -3.99 -4.05 12.47
CA ARG A 80 -4.37 -5.09 13.46
C ARG A 80 -4.58 -6.47 12.85
N ARG A 81 -5.05 -6.56 11.60
CA ARG A 81 -5.25 -7.83 10.87
C ARG A 81 -3.92 -8.42 10.41
N HIS A 82 -3.91 -9.72 10.10
CA HIS A 82 -2.75 -10.37 9.47
C HIS A 82 -2.41 -9.68 8.15
N HIS A 83 -1.14 -9.36 7.95
CA HIS A 83 -0.66 -8.65 6.77
C HIS A 83 0.78 -9.06 6.44
N LEU A 84 1.12 -8.88 5.17
CA LEU A 84 2.48 -9.03 4.66
C LEU A 84 3.20 -7.68 4.78
N VAL A 85 4.41 -7.66 5.32
CA VAL A 85 5.27 -6.48 5.32
C VAL A 85 6.32 -6.64 4.23
N VAL A 86 6.44 -5.65 3.35
CA VAL A 86 7.31 -5.67 2.17
C VAL A 86 8.25 -4.47 2.23
N ASP A 87 9.52 -4.76 2.48
CA ASP A 87 10.60 -3.78 2.37
C ASP A 87 10.90 -3.52 0.90
N THR A 88 10.51 -2.35 0.42
CA THR A 88 10.64 -1.93 -0.99
C THR A 88 12.03 -1.44 -1.34
N THR A 89 13.00 -1.50 -0.41
CA THR A 89 14.41 -1.20 -0.71
C THR A 89 15.17 -2.40 -1.28
N ARG A 90 14.59 -3.60 -1.20
CA ARG A 90 15.18 -4.86 -1.67
C ARG A 90 14.41 -5.38 -2.89
N ASP A 91 14.87 -6.52 -3.41
CA ASP A 91 14.11 -7.26 -4.40
C ASP A 91 12.73 -7.67 -3.85
N ILE A 92 11.69 -7.23 -4.55
CA ILE A 92 10.29 -7.47 -4.18
C ILE A 92 9.75 -8.78 -4.78
N GLY A 93 10.49 -9.46 -5.67
CA GLY A 93 10.07 -10.71 -6.30
C GLY A 93 9.53 -11.75 -5.33
N PRO A 94 10.27 -12.10 -4.25
CA PRO A 94 9.79 -13.07 -3.25
C PRO A 94 8.51 -12.64 -2.53
N ALA A 95 8.32 -11.33 -2.32
CA ALA A 95 7.10 -10.80 -1.71
C ALA A 95 5.91 -10.88 -2.68
N LEU A 96 6.12 -10.60 -3.97
CA LEU A 96 5.12 -10.76 -5.01
C LEU A 96 4.68 -12.22 -5.14
N ASP A 97 5.63 -13.16 -5.16
CA ASP A 97 5.32 -14.60 -5.21
C ASP A 97 4.46 -15.02 -4.01
N ARG A 98 4.76 -14.49 -2.82
CA ARG A 98 3.96 -14.74 -1.62
C ARG A 98 2.55 -14.18 -1.74
N VAL A 99 2.39 -12.96 -2.26
CA VAL A 99 1.06 -12.35 -2.49
C VAL A 99 0.25 -13.17 -3.49
N VAL A 100 0.85 -13.61 -4.61
CA VAL A 100 0.18 -14.42 -5.62
C VAL A 100 -0.29 -15.75 -5.03
N ARG A 101 0.58 -16.46 -4.28
CA ARG A 101 0.20 -17.69 -3.58
C ARG A 101 -0.94 -17.49 -2.59
N GLU A 102 -0.96 -16.36 -1.89
CA GLU A 102 -2.04 -15.99 -0.98
C GLU A 102 -3.32 -15.59 -1.71
N ILE A 103 -3.34 -15.40 -3.02
CA ILE A 103 -4.56 -15.12 -3.79
C ILE A 103 -5.11 -16.40 -4.44
N GLU A 104 -4.22 -17.32 -4.84
CA GLU A 104 -4.56 -18.57 -5.55
C GLU A 104 -5.06 -19.72 -4.65
N GLN A 105 -4.85 -19.63 -3.33
CA GLN A 105 -5.37 -20.58 -2.34
C GLN A 105 -6.87 -20.36 -2.05
#